data_AF-A0A522BNJ4-F1
#
_entry.id   AF-A0A522BNJ4-F1
#
_cell.length_a   1.000
_cell.length_b   1.000
_cell.length_c   1.000
_cell.angle_alpha   90.00
_cell.angle_beta   90.00
_cell.angle_gamma   90.00
#
_symmetry.space_group_name_H-M   'P 1'
#
loop_
_entity.id
_entity.type
_entity.pdbx_description
1 polymer ?
#
loop_
_entity_poly.entity_id
_entity_poly.type
_entity_poly.pdbx_seq_one_letter_code
_entity_poly.pdbx_strand_id
1 'polypeptide(L)'
;MPERGFDPNRTIIGEWRPTPEDLARLPEELRKNFERTALEVPRPAGERRREKRAEAEAAAEAPPALESFVADEAANYLESARTTESLLLADQEAVQRKAFSDTIMPIGEESYTDALVRHIQQLEQSQIALRDSILADRMRADSLLEGIEAIGRGEPPPADFKATLDLIEREAVTAVGSRSAELEKNPNALGYKEELKKAQKRLKTIADLRRKAGV
;
A
#
# COMPACT_ATOMS: atom_id res chain seq x y z
N MET A 1 8.04 -74.35 -4.65
CA MET A 1 8.25 -73.04 -5.30
C MET A 1 7.26 -72.06 -4.67
N PRO A 2 7.65 -70.88 -4.18
CA PRO A 2 6.71 -69.96 -3.56
C PRO A 2 5.95 -69.17 -4.63
N GLU A 3 4.62 -69.14 -4.49
CA GLU A 3 3.67 -68.35 -5.25
C GLU A 3 3.93 -66.85 -5.00
N ARG A 4 4.18 -66.07 -6.06
CA ARG A 4 4.25 -64.61 -5.95
C ARG A 4 2.82 -64.06 -5.94
N GLY A 5 2.36 -63.66 -4.76
CA GLY A 5 1.09 -62.97 -4.57
C GLY A 5 0.99 -61.69 -5.42
N PHE A 6 -0.11 -61.57 -6.14
CA PHE A 6 -0.55 -60.35 -6.81
C PHE A 6 -1.22 -59.46 -5.77
N ASP A 7 -0.66 -58.28 -5.50
CA ASP A 7 -1.26 -57.26 -4.62
C ASP A 7 -1.97 -56.20 -5.49
N PRO A 8 -3.32 -56.17 -5.52
CA PRO A 8 -4.09 -55.30 -6.40
C PRO A 8 -4.07 -53.82 -5.99
N ASN A 9 -3.43 -53.46 -4.88
CA ASN A 9 -3.32 -52.07 -4.41
C ASN A 9 -1.95 -51.41 -4.72
N ARG A 10 -1.11 -52.07 -5.52
CA ARG A 10 0.16 -51.52 -6.05
C ARG A 10 0.02 -51.09 -7.52
N THR A 11 -1.02 -50.34 -7.85
CA THR A 11 -1.14 -49.61 -9.12
C THR A 11 -0.28 -48.36 -9.07
N ILE A 12 1.04 -48.53 -9.03
CA ILE A 12 1.94 -47.46 -9.44
C ILE A 12 1.87 -47.47 -10.96
N ILE A 13 1.30 -46.41 -11.53
CA ILE A 13 1.51 -46.04 -12.93
C ILE A 13 3.02 -45.79 -13.07
N GLY A 14 3.75 -46.87 -13.32
CA GLY A 14 5.12 -46.78 -13.78
C GLY A 14 5.05 -46.25 -15.20
N GLU A 15 5.59 -45.06 -15.42
CA GLU A 15 5.91 -44.55 -16.75
C GLU A 15 6.72 -45.62 -17.48
N TRP A 16 6.05 -46.43 -18.28
CA TRP A 16 6.73 -47.31 -19.21
C TRP A 16 7.21 -46.40 -20.35
N ARG A 17 8.46 -45.95 -20.27
CA ARG A 17 9.15 -45.27 -21.36
C ARG A 17 9.88 -46.33 -22.17
N PRO A 18 9.36 -46.78 -23.32
CA PRO A 18 10.06 -47.75 -24.14
C PRO A 18 11.42 -47.17 -24.55
N THR A 19 12.48 -47.95 -24.42
CA THR A 19 13.80 -47.53 -24.90
C THR A 19 13.81 -47.56 -26.44
N PRO A 20 14.70 -46.80 -27.10
CA PRO A 20 14.82 -46.84 -28.57
C PRO A 20 15.05 -48.24 -29.14
N GLU A 21 15.68 -49.13 -28.36
CA GLU A 21 15.92 -50.52 -28.71
C GLU A 21 14.64 -51.38 -28.69
N ASP A 22 13.68 -51.04 -27.82
CA ASP A 22 12.37 -51.70 -27.75
C ASP A 22 11.48 -51.31 -28.95
N LEU A 23 11.54 -50.05 -29.40
CA LEU A 23 10.83 -49.56 -30.57
C LEU A 23 11.36 -50.18 -31.89
N ALA A 24 12.65 -50.53 -31.92
CA ALA A 24 13.31 -51.16 -33.07
C ALA A 24 12.91 -52.63 -33.30
N ARG A 25 12.26 -53.27 -32.32
CA ARG A 25 11.76 -54.66 -32.44
C ARG A 25 10.28 -54.74 -32.81
N LEU A 26 9.58 -53.61 -32.85
CA LEU A 26 8.18 -53.58 -33.24
C LEU A 26 8.01 -53.72 -34.77
N PRO A 27 6.95 -54.42 -35.22
CA PRO A 27 6.51 -54.42 -36.62
C PRO A 27 6.33 -53.01 -37.16
N GLU A 28 6.61 -52.84 -38.44
CA GLU A 28 6.67 -51.52 -39.10
C GLU A 28 5.35 -50.73 -39.00
N GLU A 29 4.22 -51.44 -38.99
CA GLU A 29 2.88 -50.86 -38.80
C GLU A 29 2.67 -50.24 -37.41
N LEU A 30 3.22 -50.88 -36.35
CA LEU A 30 3.15 -50.36 -34.99
C LEU A 30 4.13 -49.21 -34.77
N ARG A 31 5.30 -49.25 -35.40
CA ARG A 31 6.29 -48.16 -35.34
C ARG A 31 5.74 -46.87 -35.95
N LYS A 32 5.07 -46.96 -37.11
CA LYS A 32 4.39 -45.82 -37.76
C LYS A 32 3.23 -45.26 -36.94
N ASN A 33 2.53 -46.10 -36.18
CA ASN A 33 1.49 -45.64 -35.25
C ASN A 33 2.09 -44.91 -34.03
N PHE A 34 3.18 -45.41 -33.44
CA PHE A 34 3.86 -44.69 -32.34
C PHE A 34 4.45 -43.36 -32.79
N GLU A 35 5.07 -43.28 -33.97
CA GLU A 35 5.61 -42.03 -34.54
C GLU A 35 4.51 -41.00 -34.83
N ARG A 36 3.34 -41.43 -35.33
CA ARG A 36 2.17 -40.56 -35.48
C ARG A 36 1.63 -40.04 -34.15
N THR A 37 1.66 -40.87 -33.10
CA THR A 37 1.09 -40.52 -31.80
C THR A 37 2.04 -39.69 -30.92
N ALA A 38 3.35 -39.81 -31.12
CA ALA A 38 4.38 -39.05 -30.39
C ALA A 38 4.55 -37.59 -30.88
N LEU A 39 4.04 -37.26 -32.08
CA LEU A 39 4.10 -35.90 -32.64
C LEU A 39 2.88 -35.01 -32.31
N GLU A 40 1.84 -35.55 -31.68
CA GLU A 40 0.61 -34.82 -31.31
C GLU A 40 0.31 -34.90 -29.80
N VAL A 41 1.31 -34.64 -28.95
CA VAL A 41 1.04 -34.30 -27.55
C VAL A 41 0.76 -32.79 -27.48
N PRO A 42 -0.51 -32.34 -27.35
CA PRO A 42 -0.77 -30.95 -27.05
C PRO A 42 -0.07 -30.61 -25.73
N ARG A 43 0.77 -29.57 -25.74
CA ARG A 43 1.42 -29.07 -24.52
C ARG A 43 0.36 -28.94 -23.42
N PRO A 44 0.57 -29.47 -22.19
CA PRO A 44 -0.44 -29.43 -21.15
C PRO A 44 -0.85 -27.98 -20.89
N ALA A 45 -2.16 -27.72 -20.87
CA ALA A 45 -2.75 -26.39 -20.71
C ALA A 45 -2.29 -25.62 -19.44
N GLY A 46 -1.59 -26.29 -18.52
CA GLY A 46 -1.00 -25.72 -17.31
C GLY A 46 0.32 -24.97 -17.53
N GLU A 47 1.15 -25.32 -18.53
CA GLU A 47 2.47 -24.69 -18.72
C GLU A 47 2.37 -23.34 -19.45
N ARG A 48 1.54 -23.25 -20.50
CA ARG A 48 1.26 -21.96 -21.17
C ARG A 48 0.61 -20.93 -20.24
N ARG A 49 -0.09 -21.37 -19.18
CA ARG A 49 -0.64 -20.49 -18.15
C ARG A 49 0.42 -20.06 -17.14
N ARG A 50 1.47 -20.83 -16.90
CA ARG A 50 2.53 -20.49 -15.95
C ARG A 50 3.54 -19.52 -16.58
N GLU A 51 3.87 -19.68 -17.85
CA GLU A 51 4.75 -18.74 -18.58
C GLU A 51 4.06 -17.38 -18.82
N LYS A 52 2.79 -17.37 -19.26
CA LYS A 52 2.00 -16.11 -19.34
C LYS A 52 1.68 -15.47 -17.98
N ARG A 53 1.69 -16.25 -16.88
CA ARG A 53 1.50 -15.70 -15.53
C ARG A 53 2.78 -15.11 -14.99
N ALA A 54 3.93 -15.74 -15.19
CA ALA A 54 5.22 -15.20 -14.76
C ALA A 54 5.59 -13.91 -15.51
N GLU A 55 5.29 -13.81 -16.81
CA GLU A 55 5.48 -12.56 -17.58
C GLU A 55 4.46 -11.46 -17.20
N ALA A 56 3.23 -11.83 -16.82
CA ALA A 56 2.23 -10.88 -16.29
C ALA A 56 2.47 -10.49 -14.82
N GLU A 57 3.25 -11.27 -14.08
CA GLU A 57 3.63 -11.05 -12.69
C GLU A 57 4.94 -10.24 -12.59
N ALA A 58 5.82 -10.35 -13.60
CA ALA A 58 7.01 -9.51 -13.77
C ALA A 58 6.72 -8.16 -14.46
N ALA A 59 5.67 -8.07 -15.29
CA ALA A 59 5.15 -6.80 -15.81
C ALA A 59 4.13 -6.13 -14.87
N ALA A 60 4.09 -6.55 -13.60
CA ALA A 60 3.28 -5.93 -12.57
C ALA A 60 3.98 -4.69 -11.98
N GLU A 61 4.25 -3.73 -12.87
CA GLU A 61 4.26 -2.29 -12.55
C GLU A 61 3.14 -2.01 -11.55
N ALA A 62 3.36 -1.14 -10.56
CA ALA A 62 2.39 -0.86 -9.52
C ALA A 62 1.00 -0.67 -10.16
N PRO A 63 -0.01 -1.53 -9.89
CA PRO A 63 -1.27 -1.46 -10.60
C PRO A 63 -1.80 -0.04 -10.47
N PRO A 64 -2.35 0.57 -11.54
CA PRO A 64 -2.68 2.01 -11.58
C PRO A 64 -3.60 2.45 -10.43
N ALA A 65 -4.31 1.51 -9.80
CA ALA A 65 -5.08 1.75 -8.57
C ALA A 65 -4.22 2.10 -7.33
N LEU A 66 -3.00 1.56 -7.20
CA LEU A 66 -2.06 1.89 -6.11
C LEU A 66 -1.44 3.26 -6.34
N GLU A 67 -1.03 3.56 -7.58
CA GLU A 67 -0.48 4.87 -7.95
C GLU A 67 -1.51 5.99 -7.72
N SER A 68 -2.76 5.79 -8.17
CA SER A 68 -3.86 6.72 -7.91
C SER A 68 -4.12 6.89 -6.42
N PHE A 69 -4.12 5.81 -5.65
CA PHE A 69 -4.33 5.89 -4.20
C PHE A 69 -3.21 6.68 -3.51
N VAL A 70 -1.95 6.39 -3.84
CA VAL A 70 -0.79 7.07 -3.28
C VAL A 70 -0.78 8.54 -3.67
N ALA A 71 -1.12 8.87 -4.92
CA ALA A 71 -1.24 10.25 -5.37
C ALA A 71 -2.32 11.01 -4.60
N ASP A 72 -3.49 10.39 -4.36
CA ASP A 72 -4.56 10.99 -3.58
C ASP A 72 -4.14 11.21 -2.12
N GLU A 73 -3.48 10.25 -1.48
CA GLU A 73 -2.98 10.39 -0.10
C GLU A 73 -1.89 11.46 0.00
N ALA A 74 -0.93 11.47 -0.93
CA ALA A 74 0.11 12.51 -0.99
C ALA A 74 -0.51 13.89 -1.20
N ALA A 75 -1.50 14.02 -2.09
CA ALA A 75 -2.23 15.26 -2.29
C ALA A 75 -2.94 15.75 -1.02
N ASN A 76 -3.57 14.85 -0.27
CA ASN A 76 -4.22 15.20 0.99
C ASN A 76 -3.22 15.75 2.03
N TYR A 77 -2.04 15.14 2.17
CA TYR A 77 -0.99 15.66 3.06
C TYR A 77 -0.45 17.01 2.58
N LEU A 78 -0.24 17.20 1.28
CA LEU A 78 0.20 18.48 0.73
C LEU A 78 -0.85 19.59 0.89
N GLU A 79 -2.14 19.25 0.78
CA GLU A 79 -3.24 20.19 1.03
C GLU A 79 -3.33 20.56 2.52
N SER A 80 -3.16 19.59 3.42
CA SER A 80 -3.03 19.82 4.87
C SER A 80 -1.88 20.78 5.19
N ALA A 81 -0.70 20.51 4.62
CA ALA A 81 0.48 21.36 4.77
C ALA A 81 0.21 22.78 4.24
N ARG A 82 -0.42 22.92 3.07
CA ARG A 82 -0.78 24.23 2.50
C ARG A 82 -1.78 24.99 3.37
N THR A 83 -2.75 24.30 3.95
CA THR A 83 -3.77 24.90 4.82
C THR A 83 -3.12 25.40 6.11
N THR A 84 -2.25 24.59 6.69
CA THR A 84 -1.47 24.93 7.89
C THR A 84 -0.50 26.10 7.61
N GLU A 85 0.12 26.12 6.44
CA GLU A 85 0.97 27.24 5.99
C GLU A 85 0.17 28.54 5.86
N SER A 86 -1.06 28.47 5.34
CA SER A 86 -1.96 29.63 5.30
C SER A 86 -2.32 30.14 6.70
N LEU A 87 -2.55 29.24 7.67
CA LEU A 87 -2.80 29.62 9.06
C LEU A 87 -1.57 30.29 9.68
N LEU A 88 -0.38 29.73 9.46
CA LEU A 88 0.88 30.29 9.94
C LEU A 88 1.13 31.71 9.39
N LEU A 89 0.85 31.95 8.11
CA LEU A 89 0.97 33.28 7.50
C LEU A 89 -0.07 34.26 8.06
N ALA A 90 -1.32 33.82 8.24
CA ALA A 90 -2.37 34.64 8.85
C ALA A 90 -2.02 35.02 10.29
N ASP A 91 -1.47 34.09 11.08
CA ASP A 91 -0.99 34.33 12.44
C ASP A 91 0.17 35.34 12.45
N GLN A 92 1.11 35.24 11.51
CA GLN A 92 2.19 36.22 11.38
C GLN A 92 1.66 37.62 11.05
N GLU A 93 0.72 37.74 10.11
CA GLU A 93 0.07 39.01 9.80
C GLU A 93 -0.70 39.57 11.01
N ALA A 94 -1.41 38.72 11.75
CA ALA A 94 -2.16 39.13 12.93
C ALA A 94 -1.22 39.64 14.04
N VAL A 95 -0.11 38.94 14.30
CA VAL A 95 0.93 39.39 15.24
C VAL A 95 1.56 40.70 14.79
N GLN A 96 1.84 40.87 13.49
CA GLN A 96 2.38 42.14 12.96
C GLN A 96 1.38 43.29 13.15
N ARG A 97 0.10 43.09 12.81
CA ARG A 97 -0.95 44.11 12.99
C ARG A 97 -1.15 44.45 14.47
N LYS A 98 -1.15 43.44 15.34
CA LYS A 98 -1.26 43.61 16.79
C LYS A 98 -0.03 44.30 17.38
N ALA A 99 1.19 43.96 16.97
CA ALA A 99 2.41 44.65 17.41
C ALA A 99 2.43 46.13 16.97
N PHE A 100 1.82 46.47 15.84
CA PHE A 100 1.64 47.85 15.40
C PHE A 100 0.55 48.61 16.16
N SER A 101 -0.55 47.97 16.57
CA SER A 101 -1.62 48.63 17.35
C SER A 101 -1.33 48.69 18.83
N ASP A 102 -0.65 47.67 19.36
CA ASP A 102 -0.45 47.45 20.77
C ASP A 102 0.86 48.10 21.22
N THR A 103 0.87 49.44 21.18
CA THR A 103 1.65 50.21 22.16
C THR A 103 0.91 50.09 23.51
N ILE A 104 0.78 48.88 24.05
CA ILE A 104 -0.03 48.62 25.25
C ILE A 104 0.83 48.78 26.50
N MET A 105 0.56 49.81 27.29
CA MET A 105 0.95 49.85 28.70
C MET A 105 0.14 48.79 29.48
N PRO A 106 0.77 47.92 30.29
CA PRO A 106 0.05 46.98 31.12
C PRO A 106 -0.50 47.71 32.35
N ILE A 107 -1.67 47.27 32.82
CA ILE A 107 -2.27 47.72 34.07
C ILE A 107 -2.11 46.57 35.07
N GLY A 108 -1.11 46.63 35.95
CA GLY A 108 -0.86 45.60 36.98
C GLY A 108 0.55 45.63 37.59
N GLU A 109 0.74 44.85 38.68
CA GLU A 109 2.02 44.72 39.42
C GLU A 109 3.04 43.77 38.77
N GLU A 110 2.63 42.98 37.78
CA GLU A 110 3.56 42.17 37.00
C GLU A 110 4.35 43.07 36.06
N SER A 111 5.68 42.92 36.02
CA SER A 111 6.52 43.70 35.12
C SER A 111 6.02 43.54 33.68
N TYR A 112 5.76 44.64 32.98
CA TYR A 112 5.36 44.66 31.58
C TYR A 112 6.18 43.72 30.70
N THR A 113 7.48 43.69 30.98
CA THR A 113 8.45 42.88 30.27
C THR A 113 8.16 41.40 30.40
N ASP A 114 7.72 40.95 31.57
CA ASP A 114 7.57 39.52 31.86
C ASP A 114 6.29 38.97 31.22
N ALA A 115 5.20 39.76 31.26
CA ALA A 115 3.96 39.42 30.57
C ALA A 115 4.15 39.40 29.04
N LEU A 116 4.87 40.37 28.48
CA LEU A 116 5.22 40.39 27.06
C LEU A 116 6.10 39.20 26.66
N VAL A 117 7.15 38.91 27.44
CA VAL A 117 8.08 37.81 27.17
C VAL A 117 7.33 36.47 27.16
N ARG A 118 6.44 36.22 28.14
CA ARG A 118 5.62 34.99 28.14
C ARG A 118 4.70 34.90 26.92
N HIS A 119 4.08 36.01 26.50
CA HIS A 119 3.19 36.00 25.34
C HIS A 119 3.96 35.77 24.04
N ILE A 120 5.15 36.36 23.88
CA ILE A 120 6.05 36.13 22.74
C ILE A 120 6.48 34.67 22.71
N GLN A 121 6.91 34.11 23.84
CA GLN A 121 7.30 32.70 23.94
C GLN A 121 6.17 31.74 23.54
N GLN A 122 4.92 32.02 23.95
CA GLN A 122 3.76 31.23 23.55
C GLN A 122 3.50 31.29 22.03
N LEU A 123 3.65 32.48 21.43
CA LEU A 123 3.51 32.65 19.99
C LEU A 123 4.61 31.90 19.22
N GLU A 124 5.86 32.00 19.68
CA GLU A 124 6.99 31.28 19.08
C GLU A 124 6.79 29.76 19.14
N GLN A 125 6.36 29.23 20.28
CA GLN A 125 6.07 27.79 20.44
C GLN A 125 4.96 27.33 19.49
N SER A 126 3.88 28.10 19.36
CA SER A 126 2.80 27.79 18.43
C SER A 126 3.27 27.78 16.98
N GLN A 127 4.10 28.76 16.58
CA GLN A 127 4.64 28.82 15.22
C GLN A 127 5.60 27.67 14.93
N ILE A 128 6.44 27.27 15.89
CA ILE A 128 7.32 26.10 15.75
C ILE A 128 6.48 24.84 15.54
N ALA A 129 5.45 24.61 16.35
CA ALA A 129 4.58 23.45 16.22
C ALA A 129 3.88 23.38 14.83
N LEU A 130 3.40 24.53 14.33
CA LEU A 130 2.79 24.60 12.99
C LEU A 130 3.80 24.29 11.88
N ARG A 131 5.03 24.80 11.99
CA ARG A 131 6.11 24.51 11.02
C ARG A 131 6.51 23.04 11.03
N ASP A 132 6.65 22.44 12.21
CA ASP A 132 6.95 21.02 12.36
C ASP A 132 5.85 20.16 11.74
N SER A 133 4.59 20.57 11.91
CA SER A 133 3.44 19.90 11.27
C SER A 133 3.51 19.99 9.74
N ILE A 134 3.80 21.17 9.17
CA ILE A 134 3.96 21.36 7.72
C ILE A 134 5.08 20.47 7.17
N LEU A 135 6.23 20.45 7.86
CA LEU A 135 7.37 19.63 7.45
C LEU A 135 7.03 18.15 7.50
N ALA A 136 6.39 17.69 8.58
CA ALA A 136 5.98 16.30 8.72
C ALA A 136 5.00 15.87 7.62
N ASP A 137 4.02 16.70 7.29
CA ASP A 137 3.05 16.40 6.23
C ASP A 137 3.71 16.34 4.84
N ARG A 138 4.63 17.26 4.54
CA ARG A 138 5.41 17.22 3.29
C ARG A 138 6.30 15.98 3.20
N MET A 139 7.05 15.67 4.26
CA MET A 139 7.90 14.48 4.32
C MET A 139 7.10 13.18 4.13
N ARG A 140 5.89 13.10 4.68
CA ARG A 140 5.00 11.94 4.46
C ARG A 140 4.56 11.84 3.00
N ALA A 141 4.16 12.96 2.39
CA ALA A 141 3.77 12.99 0.98
C ALA A 141 4.93 12.54 0.08
N ASP A 142 6.12 13.10 0.30
CA ASP A 142 7.33 12.75 -0.45
C ASP A 142 7.68 11.27 -0.25
N SER A 143 7.65 10.79 0.99
CA SER A 143 7.93 9.39 1.32
C SER A 143 6.98 8.42 0.62
N LEU A 144 5.69 8.76 0.49
CA LEU A 144 4.71 7.95 -0.21
C LEU A 144 4.97 7.88 -1.72
N LEU A 145 5.27 9.03 -2.33
CA LEU A 145 5.57 9.15 -3.76
C LEU A 145 6.87 8.42 -4.11
N GLU A 146 7.92 8.63 -3.32
CA GLU A 146 9.18 7.91 -3.47
C GLU A 146 9.01 6.40 -3.24
N GLY A 147 8.16 6.01 -2.29
CA GLY A 147 7.88 4.61 -2.02
C GLY A 147 7.17 3.89 -3.16
N ILE A 148 6.18 4.52 -3.80
CA ILE A 148 5.51 3.92 -4.97
C ILE A 148 6.44 3.86 -6.18
N GLU A 149 7.28 4.87 -6.37
CA GLU A 149 8.30 4.87 -7.43
C GLU A 149 9.34 3.77 -7.19
N ALA A 150 9.83 3.61 -5.96
CA ALA A 150 10.74 2.53 -5.58
C ALA A 150 10.12 1.15 -5.82
N ILE A 151 8.85 0.95 -5.45
CA ILE A 151 8.09 -0.28 -5.78
C ILE A 151 8.09 -0.52 -7.30
N GLY A 152 7.81 0.51 -8.10
CA GLY A 152 7.77 0.41 -9.56
C GLY A 152 9.12 0.03 -10.17
N ARG A 153 10.23 0.48 -9.56
CA ARG A 153 11.60 0.15 -9.97
C ARG A 153 12.14 -1.17 -9.37
N GLY A 154 11.43 -1.78 -8.42
CA GLY A 154 11.91 -2.94 -7.67
C GLY A 154 13.01 -2.61 -6.66
N GLU A 155 13.12 -1.34 -6.26
CA GLU A 155 14.06 -0.84 -5.26
C GLU A 155 13.43 -0.89 -3.86
N PRO A 156 14.24 -0.97 -2.78
CA PRO A 156 13.71 -0.87 -1.43
C PRO A 156 13.10 0.53 -1.20
N PRO A 157 11.90 0.62 -0.57
CA PRO A 157 11.28 1.92 -0.28
C PRO A 157 12.09 2.72 0.75
N PRO A 158 11.89 4.05 0.84
CA PRO A 158 12.58 4.88 1.83
C PRO A 158 12.21 4.46 3.26
N ALA A 159 13.10 4.74 4.22
CA ALA A 159 12.94 4.30 5.61
C ALA A 159 11.62 4.76 6.25
N ASP A 160 11.21 5.99 5.95
CA ASP A 160 9.99 6.61 6.50
C ASP A 160 8.70 6.08 5.83
N PHE A 161 8.80 5.33 4.73
CA PHE A 161 7.63 4.83 4.01
C PHE A 161 6.79 3.91 4.89
N LYS A 162 7.45 2.98 5.59
CA LYS A 162 6.78 2.06 6.51
C LYS A 162 6.03 2.82 7.62
N ALA A 163 6.70 3.78 8.24
CA ALA A 163 6.12 4.58 9.31
C ALA A 163 4.91 5.39 8.80
N THR A 164 4.98 5.90 7.57
CA THR A 164 3.89 6.62 6.92
C THR A 164 2.71 5.68 6.63
N LEU A 165 2.96 4.46 6.16
CA LEU A 165 1.90 3.45 5.99
C LEU A 165 1.27 3.01 7.30
N ASP A 166 2.07 2.86 8.37
CA ASP A 166 1.57 2.55 9.72
C ASP A 166 0.65 3.66 10.25
N LEU A 167 0.93 4.93 9.92
CA LEU A 167 0.06 6.06 10.26
C LEU A 167 -1.26 5.98 9.49
N ILE A 168 -1.20 5.89 8.16
CA ILE A 168 -2.38 5.84 7.28
C ILE A 168 -3.27 4.65 7.64
N GLU A 169 -2.68 3.50 7.96
CA GLU A 169 -3.43 2.34 8.40
C GLU A 169 -4.17 2.61 9.71
N ARG A 170 -3.51 3.20 10.72
CA ARG A 170 -4.17 3.56 11.99
C ARG A 170 -5.32 4.54 11.78
N GLU A 171 -5.15 5.54 10.91
CA GLU A 171 -6.21 6.48 10.55
C GLU A 171 -7.39 5.77 9.87
N ALA A 172 -7.11 4.89 8.93
CA ALA A 172 -8.12 4.14 8.20
C ALA A 172 -8.86 3.15 9.13
N VAL A 173 -8.18 2.50 10.07
CA VAL A 173 -8.80 1.65 11.11
C VAL A 173 -9.69 2.48 12.02
N THR A 174 -9.23 3.66 12.45
CA THR A 174 -10.02 4.57 13.30
C THR A 174 -11.27 5.07 12.57
N ALA A 175 -11.14 5.39 11.27
CA ALA A 175 -12.26 5.77 10.42
C ALA A 175 -13.27 4.61 10.28
N VAL A 176 -12.81 3.37 10.03
CA VAL A 176 -13.69 2.20 9.99
C VAL A 176 -14.41 1.99 11.31
N GLY A 177 -13.70 2.07 12.44
CA GLY A 177 -14.28 1.88 13.78
C GLY A 177 -15.35 2.92 14.09
N SER A 178 -15.05 4.20 13.86
CA SER A 178 -16.01 5.29 14.09
C SER A 178 -17.26 5.16 13.19
N ARG A 179 -17.10 4.90 11.89
CA ARG A 179 -18.24 4.77 10.96
C ARG A 179 -19.07 3.51 11.21
N SER A 180 -18.45 2.42 11.64
CA SER A 180 -19.16 1.20 12.04
C SER A 180 -20.01 1.45 13.28
N ALA A 181 -19.44 2.10 14.31
CA ALA A 181 -20.18 2.46 15.52
C ALA A 181 -21.35 3.43 15.23
N GLU A 182 -21.14 4.39 14.32
CA GLU A 182 -22.22 5.32 13.90
C GLU A 182 -23.32 4.61 13.08
N LEU A 183 -22.98 3.59 12.29
CA LEU A 183 -23.96 2.77 11.58
C LEU A 183 -24.74 1.84 12.51
N GLU A 184 -24.12 1.32 13.57
CA GLU A 184 -24.83 0.52 14.58
C GLU A 184 -25.90 1.36 15.28
N LYS A 185 -25.58 2.62 15.60
CA LYS A 185 -26.57 3.57 16.15
C LYS A 185 -27.61 4.01 15.12
N ASN A 186 -27.20 4.15 13.85
CA ASN A 186 -28.03 4.69 12.77
C ASN A 186 -28.03 3.77 11.52
N PRO A 187 -28.75 2.64 11.53
CA PRO A 187 -28.65 1.61 10.48
C PRO A 187 -29.08 2.06 9.07
N ASN A 188 -29.86 3.14 8.99
CA ASN A 188 -30.43 3.67 7.75
C ASN A 188 -29.65 4.87 7.16
N ALA A 189 -28.57 5.32 7.82
CA ALA A 189 -27.75 6.40 7.32
C ALA A 189 -26.93 5.94 6.09
N LEU A 190 -27.42 6.23 4.89
CA LEU A 190 -26.79 5.87 3.62
C LEU A 190 -25.36 6.45 3.49
N GLY A 191 -25.15 7.69 3.96
CA GLY A 191 -23.83 8.34 3.94
C GLY A 191 -22.75 7.54 4.68
N TYR A 192 -23.05 7.05 5.89
CA TYR A 192 -22.08 6.27 6.66
C TYR A 192 -21.77 4.90 6.03
N LYS A 193 -22.72 4.29 5.30
CA LYS A 193 -22.46 3.03 4.57
C LYS A 193 -21.45 3.23 3.44
N GLU A 194 -21.55 4.34 2.72
CA GLU A 194 -20.59 4.67 1.66
C GLU A 194 -19.22 5.02 2.23
N GLU A 195 -19.17 5.81 3.29
CA GLU A 195 -17.93 6.15 3.98
C GLU A 195 -17.24 4.91 4.56
N LEU A 196 -17.99 3.97 5.14
CA LEU A 196 -17.46 2.69 5.62
C LEU A 196 -16.84 1.88 4.47
N LYS A 197 -17.52 1.78 3.32
CA LYS A 197 -16.99 1.08 2.13
C LYS A 197 -15.71 1.74 1.62
N LYS A 198 -15.65 3.08 1.59
CA LYS A 198 -14.45 3.83 1.21
C LYS A 198 -13.29 3.52 2.16
N ALA A 199 -13.53 3.55 3.47
CA ALA A 199 -12.51 3.26 4.48
C ALA A 199 -12.02 1.81 4.42
N GLN A 200 -12.91 0.83 4.20
CA GLN A 200 -12.53 -0.57 3.97
C GLN A 200 -11.71 -0.76 2.69
N LYS A 201 -12.07 -0.07 1.60
CA LYS A 201 -11.28 -0.07 0.36
C LYS A 201 -9.88 0.50 0.61
N ARG A 202 -9.78 1.63 1.31
CA ARG A 202 -8.51 2.26 1.72
C ARG A 202 -7.62 1.27 2.47
N LEU A 203 -8.13 0.58 3.49
CA LEU A 203 -7.38 -0.45 4.24
C LEU A 203 -6.86 -1.59 3.35
N LYS A 204 -7.71 -2.09 2.45
CA LYS A 204 -7.29 -3.15 1.53
C LYS A 204 -6.15 -2.68 0.61
N THR A 205 -6.26 -1.47 0.07
CA THR A 205 -5.22 -0.88 -0.79
C THR A 205 -3.89 -0.72 -0.05
N ILE A 206 -3.92 -0.29 1.22
CA ILE A 206 -2.72 -0.17 2.06
C ILE A 206 -2.06 -1.53 2.29
N ALA A 207 -2.87 -2.56 2.59
CA ALA A 207 -2.36 -3.91 2.74
C ALA A 207 -1.73 -4.46 1.44
N ASP A 208 -2.31 -4.13 0.28
CA ASP A 208 -1.75 -4.47 -1.03
C ASP A 208 -0.41 -3.76 -1.27
N LEU A 209 -0.32 -2.47 -0.92
CA LEU A 209 0.88 -1.66 -1.03
C LEU A 209 2.02 -2.20 -0.16
N ARG A 210 1.74 -2.54 1.11
CA ARG A 210 2.71 -3.18 2.03
C ARG A 210 3.30 -4.47 1.46
N ARG A 211 2.43 -5.35 0.96
CA ARG A 211 2.85 -6.63 0.35
C ARG A 211 3.77 -6.41 -0.85
N LYS A 212 3.51 -5.39 -1.67
CA LYS A 212 4.37 -5.07 -2.82
C LYS A 212 5.68 -4.42 -2.44
N ALA A 213 5.68 -3.56 -1.43
CA ALA A 213 6.89 -2.94 -0.92
C ALA A 213 7.76 -3.86 -0.04
N GLY A 214 7.23 -5.02 0.38
CA GLY A 214 7.93 -5.95 1.26
C GLY A 214 8.07 -5.46 2.71
N VAL A 215 7.09 -4.68 3.19
CA VAL A 215 7.09 -4.05 4.53
C VAL A 215 5.94 -4.46 5.42
#